data_AF-A0A7J3BR42-F1
#
_entry.id   AF-A0A7J3BR42-F1
#
_cell.length_a   1.000
_cell.length_b   1.000
_cell.length_c   1.000
_cell.angle_alpha   90.00
_cell.angle_beta   90.00
_cell.angle_gamma   90.00
#
_symmetry.space_group_name_H-M   'P 1'
#
loop_
_entity.id
_entity.type
_entity.pdbx_description
1 polymer ?
#
loop_
_entity_poly.entity_id
_entity_poly.type
_entity_poly.pdbx_seq_one_letter_code
_entity_poly.pdbx_strand_id
1 'polypeptide(L)'
;MEVVVIKMDGRKEKYNRKKMENALKRAGLKKGIAKIVAAVERKLSRKKEVESSFIRELILRELQAIDAETARSFENFKKVMRAVSSGELFLENRLAQLIGKNGEIKSVYGGFHIIVTRPEGFDYTGVFNELLNANQHICIERENGKIKIIAK
;
A
#
# COMPACT_ATOMS: atom_id res chain seq x y z
N MET A 1 4.82 5.80 25.13
CA MET A 1 6.11 6.16 24.51
C MET A 1 5.87 7.31 23.54
N GLU A 2 6.70 8.35 23.59
CA GLU A 2 6.53 9.59 22.81
C GLU A 2 7.41 9.62 21.55
N VAL A 3 7.53 8.48 20.86
CA VAL A 3 8.27 8.41 19.59
C VAL A 3 7.34 8.84 18.47
N VAL A 4 7.80 9.75 17.62
CA VAL A 4 7.12 10.12 16.36
C VAL A 4 7.64 9.24 15.23
N VAL A 5 6.74 8.68 14.45
CA VAL A 5 7.01 7.80 13.33
C VAL A 5 6.76 8.54 12.02
N ILE A 6 7.80 8.63 11.20
CA ILE A 6 7.73 9.20 9.85
C ILE A 6 7.33 8.07 8.88
N LYS A 7 6.26 8.29 8.14
CA LYS A 7 5.70 7.36 7.16
C LYS A 7 6.42 7.50 5.83
N MET A 8 6.24 6.51 4.94
CA MET A 8 6.89 6.53 3.63
C MET A 8 6.49 7.71 2.75
N ASP A 9 5.30 8.26 2.99
CA ASP A 9 4.78 9.47 2.32
C ASP A 9 5.17 10.76 3.06
N GLY A 10 6.07 10.69 4.04
CA GLY A 10 6.54 11.83 4.83
C GLY A 10 5.60 12.25 5.97
N ARG A 11 4.39 11.68 6.08
CA ARG A 11 3.48 12.01 7.20
C ARG A 11 4.08 11.59 8.54
N LYS A 12 3.82 12.36 9.60
CA LYS A 12 4.25 12.05 10.96
C LYS A 12 3.08 11.57 11.81
N GLU A 13 3.24 10.46 12.50
CA GLU A 13 2.24 9.92 13.44
C GLU A 13 2.89 9.51 14.76
N LYS A 14 2.15 9.54 15.87
CA LYS A 14 2.65 8.96 17.14
C LYS A 14 2.81 7.45 16.99
N TYR A 15 3.88 6.90 17.56
CA TYR A 15 4.11 5.46 17.62
C TYR A 15 2.90 4.75 18.21
N ASN A 16 2.44 3.71 17.52
CA ASN A 16 1.31 2.90 17.94
C ASN A 16 1.71 1.43 17.98
N ARG A 17 1.82 0.89 19.19
CA ARG A 17 2.17 -0.50 19.47
C ARG A 17 1.25 -1.50 18.76
N LYS A 18 -0.07 -1.27 18.74
CA LYS A 18 -1.05 -2.18 18.13
C LYS A 18 -0.78 -2.39 16.63
N LYS A 19 -0.27 -1.36 15.93
CA LYS A 19 0.09 -1.49 14.50
C LYS A 19 1.20 -2.51 14.30
N MET A 20 2.20 -2.55 15.19
CA MET A 20 3.30 -3.51 15.15
C MET A 20 2.82 -4.92 15.48
N GLU A 21 2.04 -5.08 16.54
CA GLU A 21 1.48 -6.37 16.93
C GLU A 21 0.63 -6.98 15.80
N ASN A 22 -0.22 -6.16 15.16
CA ASN A 22 -1.02 -6.60 14.02
C ASN A 22 -0.20 -6.92 12.78
N ALA A 23 0.94 -6.27 12.57
CA ALA A 23 1.86 -6.62 11.48
C ALA A 23 2.51 -7.99 11.72
N LEU A 24 2.96 -8.26 12.95
CA LEU A 24 3.53 -9.55 13.35
C LEU A 24 2.52 -10.69 13.25
N LYS A 25 1.28 -10.48 13.70
CA LYS A 25 0.19 -11.46 13.55
C LYS A 25 -0.10 -11.79 12.09
N ARG A 26 -0.16 -10.76 11.23
CA ARG A 26 -0.38 -10.93 9.78
C ARG A 26 0.76 -11.68 9.09
N ALA A 27 1.98 -11.56 9.60
CA ALA A 27 3.12 -12.34 9.12
C ALA A 27 3.12 -13.80 9.62
N GLY A 28 2.13 -14.21 10.42
CA GLY A 28 1.98 -15.58 10.90
C GLY A 28 2.57 -15.84 12.29
N LEU A 29 3.11 -14.83 12.97
CA LEU A 29 3.69 -15.04 14.30
C LEU A 29 2.59 -15.31 15.34
N LYS A 30 2.52 -16.55 15.85
CA LYS A 30 1.50 -16.96 16.85
C LYS A 30 1.95 -16.74 18.31
N LYS A 31 3.25 -16.86 18.60
CA LYS A 31 3.84 -16.73 19.95
C LYS A 31 5.03 -15.77 19.91
N GLY A 32 5.36 -15.15 21.05
CA GLY A 32 6.56 -14.28 21.15
C GLY A 32 6.39 -12.84 20.63
N ILE A 33 5.20 -12.44 20.16
CA ILE A 33 4.90 -11.07 19.72
C ILE A 33 5.33 -10.04 20.76
N ALA A 34 4.93 -10.23 22.03
CA ALA A 34 5.24 -9.29 23.11
C ALA A 34 6.76 -9.13 23.33
N LYS A 35 7.53 -10.22 23.17
CA LYS A 35 8.99 -10.21 23.31
C LYS A 35 9.65 -9.37 22.21
N ILE A 36 9.23 -9.56 20.96
CA ILE A 36 9.74 -8.78 19.82
C ILE A 36 9.37 -7.31 19.97
N VAL A 37 8.11 -7.01 20.27
CA VAL A 37 7.65 -5.63 20.45
C VAL A 37 8.44 -4.95 21.56
N ALA A 38 8.66 -5.61 22.69
CA ALA A 38 9.46 -5.05 23.79
C ALA A 38 10.93 -4.82 23.39
N ALA A 39 11.53 -5.73 22.61
CA ALA A 39 12.90 -5.57 22.12
C ALA A 39 13.03 -4.38 21.15
N VAL A 40 12.06 -4.22 20.25
CA VAL A 40 12.00 -3.08 19.31
C VAL A 40 11.74 -1.78 20.08
N GLU A 41 10.76 -1.73 20.97
CA GLU A 41 10.45 -0.52 21.77
C GLU A 41 11.63 -0.06 22.62
N ARG A 42 12.43 -0.97 23.17
CA ARG A 42 13.66 -0.63 23.90
C ARG A 42 14.69 0.08 23.02
N LYS A 43 14.74 -0.26 21.72
CA LYS A 43 15.62 0.41 20.74
C LYS A 43 15.03 1.74 20.27
N LEU A 44 13.70 1.85 20.23
CA LEU A 44 12.98 3.07 19.84
C LEU A 44 12.93 4.11 20.97
N SER A 45 12.95 3.71 22.24
CA SER A 45 12.80 4.62 23.39
C SER A 45 13.90 5.68 23.48
N ARG A 46 15.05 5.44 22.84
CA ARG A 46 16.17 6.38 22.75
C ARG A 46 16.04 7.39 21.61
N LYS A 47 14.96 7.33 20.83
CA LYS A 47 14.74 8.14 19.63
C LYS A 47 13.56 9.08 19.87
N LYS A 48 13.63 10.31 19.34
CA LYS A 48 12.49 11.24 19.30
C LYS A 48 11.65 11.03 18.04
N GLU A 49 12.31 10.86 16.90
CA GLU A 49 11.71 10.59 15.59
C GLU A 49 12.36 9.38 14.93
N VAL A 50 11.56 8.56 14.25
CA VAL A 50 12.04 7.36 13.53
C VAL A 50 11.26 7.15 12.24
N GLU A 51 11.97 6.71 11.20
CA GLU A 51 11.33 6.25 9.98
C GLU A 51 10.60 4.92 10.19
N SER A 52 9.43 4.78 9.56
CA SER A 52 8.66 3.53 9.60
C SER A 52 9.42 2.36 8.97
N SER A 53 10.35 2.62 8.05
CA SER A 53 11.28 1.63 7.47
C SER A 53 12.24 1.09 8.51
N PHE A 54 12.80 1.95 9.35
CA PHE A 54 13.72 1.57 10.42
C PHE A 54 13.06 0.64 11.44
N ILE A 55 11.79 0.92 11.82
CA ILE A 55 11.02 0.03 12.69
C ILE A 55 10.89 -1.37 12.06
N ARG A 56 10.63 -1.45 10.75
CA ARG A 56 10.52 -2.74 10.04
C ARG A 56 11.84 -3.51 10.01
N GLU A 57 12.97 -2.83 9.84
CA GLU A 57 14.31 -3.44 9.90
C GLU A 57 14.60 -4.02 11.29
N LEU A 58 14.24 -3.29 12.35
CA LEU A 58 14.37 -3.79 13.72
C LEU A 58 13.53 -5.05 13.92
N ILE A 59 12.27 -5.05 13.46
CA ILE A 59 11.39 -6.22 13.55
C ILE A 59 11.99 -7.42 12.80
N LEU A 60 12.49 -7.22 11.58
CA LEU A 60 13.11 -8.28 10.78
C LEU A 60 14.32 -8.89 11.49
N ARG A 61 15.19 -8.06 12.08
CA ARG A 61 16.36 -8.53 12.81
C ARG A 61 15.97 -9.38 14.03
N GLU A 62 14.97 -8.94 14.79
CA GLU A 62 14.46 -9.72 15.93
C GLU A 62 13.75 -11.00 15.49
N LEU A 63 13.01 -10.98 14.38
CA LEU A 63 12.36 -12.17 13.82
C LEU A 63 13.36 -13.20 13.32
N GLN A 64 14.41 -12.78 12.60
CA GLN A 64 15.46 -13.67 12.09
C GLN A 64 16.15 -14.46 13.21
N ALA A 65 16.27 -13.87 14.40
CA ALA A 65 16.88 -14.51 15.56
C ALA A 65 15.97 -15.56 16.24
N ILE A 66 14.67 -15.58 15.93
CA ILE A 66 13.66 -16.41 16.59
C ILE A 66 13.07 -17.44 15.63
N ASP A 67 12.72 -17.02 14.42
CA ASP A 67 12.04 -17.84 13.42
C ASP A 67 12.32 -17.30 12.00
N ALA A 68 13.20 -18.00 11.28
CA ALA A 68 13.61 -17.66 9.93
C ALA A 68 12.48 -17.82 8.88
N GLU A 69 11.45 -18.64 9.16
CA GLU A 69 10.29 -18.80 8.29
C GLU A 69 9.34 -17.61 8.43
N THR A 70 8.99 -17.24 9.68
CA THR A 70 8.17 -16.04 9.93
C THR A 70 8.88 -14.77 9.48
N ALA A 71 10.21 -14.68 9.62
CA ALA A 71 11.00 -13.57 9.07
C ALA A 71 10.86 -13.46 7.55
N ARG A 72 10.93 -14.60 6.83
CA ARG A 72 10.71 -14.67 5.38
C ARG A 72 9.28 -14.29 5.00
N SER A 73 8.27 -14.71 5.76
CA SER A 73 6.88 -14.31 5.55
C SER A 73 6.67 -12.81 5.76
N PHE A 74 7.27 -12.22 6.81
CA PHE A 74 7.24 -10.78 7.06
C PHE A 74 7.94 -9.98 5.94
N GLU A 75 9.05 -10.51 5.41
CA GLU A 75 9.77 -9.91 4.28
C GLU A 75 9.02 -10.08 2.94
N ASN A 76 8.39 -11.24 2.71
CA ASN A 76 7.58 -11.49 1.52
C ASN A 76 6.32 -10.61 1.49
N PHE A 77 5.73 -10.29 2.65
CA PHE A 77 4.67 -9.28 2.73
C PHE A 77 5.13 -7.92 2.17
N LYS A 78 6.40 -7.54 2.37
CA LYS A 78 7.01 -6.33 1.79
C LYS A 78 7.22 -6.48 0.28
N LYS A 79 7.55 -7.67 -0.24
CA LYS A 79 7.69 -7.91 -1.69
C LYS A 79 6.34 -7.98 -2.39
N VAL A 80 5.32 -8.60 -1.80
CA VAL A 80 3.96 -8.64 -2.33
C VAL A 80 3.33 -7.26 -2.28
N MET A 81 3.42 -6.53 -1.17
CA MET A 81 2.92 -5.15 -1.12
C MET A 81 3.71 -4.21 -2.04
N ARG A 82 5.02 -4.39 -2.21
CA ARG A 82 5.78 -3.61 -3.22
C ARG A 82 5.47 -4.04 -4.64
N ALA A 83 5.28 -5.31 -4.94
CA ALA A 83 4.94 -5.79 -6.27
C ALA A 83 3.51 -5.40 -6.65
N VAL A 84 2.58 -5.45 -5.70
CA VAL A 84 1.22 -4.91 -5.82
C VAL A 84 1.28 -3.40 -5.97
N SER A 85 1.96 -2.66 -5.09
CA SER A 85 2.09 -1.21 -5.23
C SER A 85 2.87 -0.79 -6.48
N SER A 86 3.84 -1.56 -6.97
CA SER A 86 4.57 -1.29 -8.20
C SER A 86 3.75 -1.64 -9.45
N GLY A 87 2.97 -2.72 -9.41
CA GLY A 87 2.03 -3.09 -10.47
C GLY A 87 0.85 -2.12 -10.55
N GLU A 88 0.33 -1.71 -9.40
CA GLU A 88 -0.71 -0.69 -9.26
C GLU A 88 -0.19 0.70 -9.64
N LEU A 89 1.04 1.08 -9.26
CA LEU A 89 1.69 2.30 -9.76
C LEU A 89 1.90 2.25 -11.28
N PHE A 90 2.32 1.10 -11.80
CA PHE A 90 2.57 0.93 -13.23
C PHE A 90 1.26 1.07 -14.02
N LEU A 91 0.20 0.42 -13.54
CA LEU A 91 -1.13 0.51 -14.10
C LEU A 91 -1.70 1.92 -13.98
N GLU A 92 -1.58 2.58 -12.82
CA GLU A 92 -2.01 3.97 -12.63
C GLU A 92 -1.31 4.91 -13.60
N ASN A 93 0.02 4.78 -13.77
CA ASN A 93 0.79 5.59 -14.71
C ASN A 93 0.38 5.31 -16.17
N ARG A 94 0.15 4.05 -16.54
CA ARG A 94 -0.34 3.68 -17.89
C ARG A 94 -1.72 4.27 -18.15
N LEU A 95 -2.65 4.12 -17.21
CA LEU A 95 -4.00 4.67 -17.29
C LEU A 95 -3.94 6.20 -17.37
N ALA A 96 -3.12 6.87 -16.56
CA ALA A 96 -2.95 8.32 -16.62
C ALA A 96 -2.44 8.81 -17.98
N GLN A 97 -1.54 8.06 -18.64
CA GLN A 97 -1.09 8.39 -20.00
C GLN A 97 -2.20 8.27 -21.04
N LEU A 98 -3.01 7.21 -20.97
CA LEU A 98 -4.12 6.97 -21.91
C LEU A 98 -5.27 7.96 -21.70
N ILE A 99 -5.58 8.28 -20.44
CA ILE A 99 -6.62 9.23 -20.04
C ILE A 99 -6.21 10.66 -20.44
N GLY A 100 -4.96 11.02 -20.19
CA GLY A 100 -4.39 12.33 -20.53
C GLY A 100 -5.27 13.49 -20.06
N LYS A 101 -5.53 14.44 -20.97
CA LYS A 101 -6.39 15.62 -20.72
C LYS A 101 -7.89 15.36 -20.87
N ASN A 102 -8.28 14.13 -21.20
CA ASN A 102 -9.67 13.77 -21.56
C ASN A 102 -10.44 13.17 -20.37
N GLY A 103 -9.78 13.01 -19.22
CA GLY A 103 -10.40 12.59 -17.99
C GLY A 103 -9.50 12.78 -16.77
N GLU A 104 -9.94 12.25 -15.66
CA GLU A 104 -9.24 12.26 -14.38
C GLU A 104 -9.25 10.83 -13.80
N ILE A 105 -8.16 10.41 -13.18
CA ILE A 105 -8.05 9.12 -12.49
C ILE A 105 -7.81 9.35 -11.00
N LYS A 106 -8.46 8.53 -10.18
CA LYS A 106 -8.28 8.50 -8.73
C LYS A 106 -8.16 7.07 -8.24
N SER A 107 -7.02 6.74 -7.64
CA SER A 107 -6.82 5.46 -6.96
C SER A 107 -7.71 5.38 -5.72
N VAL A 108 -8.41 4.25 -5.59
CA VAL A 108 -9.27 3.91 -4.46
C VAL A 108 -8.84 2.56 -3.89
N TYR A 109 -9.38 2.17 -2.73
CA TYR A 109 -9.03 0.88 -2.16
C TYR A 109 -9.43 -0.27 -3.11
N GLY A 110 -8.42 -0.95 -3.66
CA GLY A 110 -8.59 -2.10 -4.54
C GLY A 110 -8.88 -1.77 -6.00
N GLY A 111 -8.63 -0.54 -6.47
CA GLY A 111 -8.81 -0.22 -7.89
C GLY A 111 -8.85 1.28 -8.19
N PHE A 112 -9.62 1.67 -9.21
CA PHE A 112 -9.59 3.04 -9.77
C PHE A 112 -10.98 3.58 -10.05
N HIS A 113 -11.15 4.88 -9.81
CA HIS A 113 -12.25 5.65 -10.35
C HIS A 113 -11.72 6.57 -11.44
N ILE A 114 -12.29 6.48 -12.64
CA ILE A 114 -11.92 7.31 -13.79
C ILE A 114 -13.14 8.15 -14.17
N ILE A 115 -12.97 9.46 -14.25
CA ILE A 115 -14.00 10.41 -14.67
C ILE A 115 -13.63 10.89 -16.07
N VAL A 116 -14.46 10.60 -17.05
CA VAL A 116 -14.27 11.09 -18.42
C VAL A 116 -14.84 12.50 -18.53
N THR A 117 -13.98 13.46 -18.85
CA THR A 117 -14.36 14.87 -19.01
C THR A 117 -14.58 15.24 -20.47
N ARG A 118 -13.90 14.58 -21.41
CA ARG A 118 -14.04 14.77 -22.86
C ARG A 118 -14.23 13.42 -23.57
N PRO A 119 -15.48 12.94 -23.69
CA PRO A 119 -15.76 11.62 -24.25
C PRO A 119 -15.22 11.41 -25.66
N GLU A 120 -15.23 12.43 -26.52
CA GLU A 120 -14.87 12.25 -27.94
C GLU A 120 -13.38 11.96 -28.14
N GLY A 121 -12.53 12.41 -27.22
CA GLY A 121 -11.08 12.21 -27.27
C GLY A 121 -10.56 11.12 -26.33
N PHE A 122 -11.44 10.48 -25.56
CA PHE A 122 -11.03 9.52 -24.54
C PHE A 122 -10.71 8.16 -25.16
N ASP A 123 -9.53 7.61 -24.86
CA ASP A 123 -9.11 6.29 -25.35
C ASP A 123 -9.76 5.16 -24.54
N TYR A 124 -11.03 4.90 -24.81
CA TYR A 124 -11.80 3.85 -24.15
C TYR A 124 -11.16 2.47 -24.34
N THR A 125 -10.69 2.18 -25.55
CA THR A 125 -10.12 0.87 -25.89
C THR A 125 -8.84 0.62 -25.11
N GLY A 126 -7.91 1.57 -25.12
CA GLY A 126 -6.67 1.46 -24.34
C GLY A 126 -6.94 1.31 -22.85
N VAL A 127 -7.80 2.17 -22.30
CA VAL A 127 -8.15 2.14 -20.86
C VAL A 127 -8.78 0.81 -20.47
N PHE A 128 -9.78 0.32 -21.21
CA PHE A 128 -10.43 -0.94 -20.88
C PHE A 128 -9.50 -2.14 -21.04
N ASN A 129 -8.61 -2.15 -22.04
CA ASN A 129 -7.65 -3.22 -22.20
C ASN A 129 -6.69 -3.31 -21.01
N GLU A 130 -6.15 -2.18 -20.54
CA GLU A 130 -5.27 -2.16 -19.36
C GLU A 130 -6.01 -2.63 -18.10
N LEU A 131 -7.25 -2.19 -17.90
CA LEU A 131 -8.07 -2.60 -16.76
C LEU A 131 -8.42 -4.10 -16.79
N LEU A 132 -8.80 -4.63 -17.95
CA LEU A 132 -9.10 -6.06 -18.12
C LEU A 132 -7.86 -6.94 -17.98
N ASN A 133 -6.71 -6.51 -18.52
CA ASN A 133 -5.43 -7.20 -18.36
C ASN A 133 -5.00 -7.27 -16.88
N ALA A 134 -5.39 -6.27 -16.09
CA ALA A 134 -5.21 -6.25 -14.64
C ALA A 134 -6.28 -7.03 -13.85
N ASN A 135 -7.15 -7.78 -14.53
CA ASN A 135 -8.29 -8.53 -13.97
C ASN A 135 -9.22 -7.66 -13.10
N GLN A 136 -9.40 -6.39 -13.47
CA GLN A 136 -10.33 -5.50 -12.79
C GLN A 136 -11.76 -5.74 -13.30
N HIS A 137 -12.72 -5.77 -12.39
CA HIS A 137 -14.13 -5.67 -12.68
C HIS A 137 -14.48 -4.22 -13.01
N ILE A 138 -15.02 -4.00 -14.22
CA ILE A 138 -15.33 -2.67 -14.74
C ILE A 138 -16.84 -2.43 -14.66
N CYS A 139 -17.22 -1.33 -14.00
CA CYS A 139 -18.58 -0.80 -13.99
C CYS A 139 -18.57 0.61 -14.59
N ILE A 140 -19.57 0.95 -15.41
CA ILE A 140 -19.68 2.26 -16.04
C ILE A 140 -20.99 2.91 -15.60
N GLU A 141 -20.87 4.09 -15.02
CA GLU A 141 -21.98 4.90 -14.54
C GLU A 141 -22.00 6.25 -15.26
N ARG A 142 -23.18 6.86 -15.34
CA ARG A 142 -23.34 8.23 -15.81
C ARG A 142 -23.87 9.09 -14.67
N GLU A 143 -23.08 10.07 -14.26
CA GLU A 143 -23.39 10.94 -13.11
C GLU A 143 -23.18 12.40 -13.53
N ASN A 144 -24.23 13.24 -13.41
CA ASN A 144 -24.20 14.66 -13.77
C ASN A 144 -23.66 14.95 -15.19
N GLY A 145 -24.04 14.12 -16.18
CA GLY A 145 -23.61 14.26 -17.57
C GLY A 145 -22.19 13.77 -17.87
N LYS A 146 -21.42 13.36 -16.86
CA LYS A 146 -20.08 12.78 -17.00
C LYS A 146 -20.14 11.26 -16.99
N ILE A 147 -19.20 10.61 -17.69
CA ILE A 147 -19.04 9.16 -17.67
C ILE A 147 -18.03 8.83 -16.57
N LYS A 148 -18.39 7.89 -15.70
CA LYS A 148 -17.56 7.43 -14.60
C LYS A 148 -17.33 5.94 -14.76
N ILE A 149 -16.06 5.56 -14.84
CA ILE A 149 -15.62 4.17 -14.94
C ILE A 149 -15.08 3.79 -13.56
N ILE A 150 -15.62 2.73 -12.97
CA ILE A 150 -15.22 2.18 -11.69
C ILE A 150 -14.57 0.83 -11.97
N ALA A 151 -13.31 0.67 -11.58
CA ALA A 151 -12.55 -0.56 -11.70
C ALA A 151 -12.18 -1.07 -10.30
N LYS A 152 -12.49 -2.34 -9.98
CA LYS A 152 -12.19 -2.99 -8.69
C LYS A 152 -11.81 -4.45 -8.84
#